data_AF-A0A8S4H503-F1
#
_entry.id   AF-A0A8S4H503-F1
#
_cell.length_a   1.000
_cell.length_b   1.000
_cell.length_c   1.000
_cell.angle_alpha   90.00
_cell.angle_beta   90.00
_cell.angle_gamma   90.00
#
_symmetry.space_group_name_H-M   'P 1'
#
loop_
_entity.id
_entity.type
_entity.pdbx_description
1 polymer ?
#
loop_
_entity_poly.entity_id
_entity_poly.type
_entity_poly.pdbx_seq_one_letter_code
_entity_poly.pdbx_strand_id
1 'polypeptide(L)'
;MDFCNELEKFKNKYDKNMLSLSTCTDAPKSLPSTKEFDVSLIIITPISLIVLISFALFILYKKYSKIKRKKNIYKHIEHQTNQLLHEKMCNIDSYSIKYQMNYH
;
A
#
# COMPACT_ATOMS: atom_id res chain seq x y z
N MET A 1 19.20 -27.99 -9.90
CA MET A 1 18.32 -27.51 -10.98
C MET A 1 18.53 -28.27 -12.29
N ASP A 2 19.74 -28.78 -12.55
CA ASP A 2 20.07 -29.41 -13.84
C ASP A 2 19.32 -30.71 -14.13
N PHE A 3 19.08 -31.55 -13.11
CA PHE A 3 18.34 -32.79 -13.26
C PHE A 3 16.88 -32.59 -13.74
N CYS A 4 16.14 -31.63 -13.18
CA CYS A 4 14.78 -31.32 -13.63
C CYS A 4 14.76 -30.74 -15.05
N ASN A 5 15.76 -29.93 -15.40
CA ASN A 5 15.90 -29.41 -16.76
C ASN A 5 16.21 -30.52 -17.78
N GLU A 6 17.01 -31.52 -17.40
CA GLU A 6 17.26 -32.69 -18.25
C GLU A 6 16.03 -33.59 -18.37
N LEU A 7 15.29 -33.81 -17.29
CA LEU A 7 14.00 -34.52 -17.32
C LEU A 7 12.97 -33.82 -18.21
N GLU A 8 12.94 -32.49 -18.20
CA GLU A 8 12.06 -31.73 -19.09
C GLU A 8 12.46 -31.88 -20.57
N LYS A 9 13.77 -31.92 -20.86
CA LYS A 9 14.27 -32.23 -22.21
C LYS A 9 13.91 -33.66 -22.62
N PHE A 10 14.02 -34.61 -21.69
CA PHE A 10 13.64 -36.00 -21.91
C PHE A 10 12.14 -36.13 -22.21
N LYS A 11 11.28 -35.50 -21.40
CA LYS A 11 9.83 -35.41 -21.64
C LYS A 11 9.53 -34.88 -23.04
N ASN A 12 10.13 -33.76 -23.43
CA ASN A 12 9.89 -33.17 -24.76
C ASN A 12 10.26 -34.13 -25.89
N LYS A 13 11.32 -34.93 -25.72
CA LYS A 13 11.74 -35.93 -26.72
C LYS A 13 10.79 -37.14 -26.71
N TYR A 14 10.38 -37.60 -25.53
CA TYR A 14 9.43 -38.69 -25.38
C TYR A 14 8.08 -38.36 -26.03
N ASP A 15 7.50 -37.22 -25.68
CA ASP A 15 6.19 -36.78 -26.16
C ASP A 15 6.17 -36.63 -27.69
N LYS A 16 7.22 -36.03 -28.28
CA LYS A 16 7.35 -35.92 -29.74
C LYS A 16 7.41 -37.28 -30.42
N ASN A 17 8.16 -38.21 -29.85
CA ASN A 17 8.30 -39.54 -30.41
C ASN A 17 7.01 -40.34 -30.27
N MET A 18 6.32 -40.28 -29.12
CA MET A 18 5.04 -40.97 -28.93
C MET A 18 3.89 -40.41 -29.75
N LEU A 19 3.91 -39.13 -30.12
CA LEU A 19 2.96 -38.58 -31.09
C LEU A 19 3.16 -39.16 -32.50
N SER A 20 4.41 -39.49 -32.87
CA SER A 20 4.74 -40.06 -34.18
C SER A 20 4.58 -41.58 -34.25
N LEU A 21 4.54 -42.26 -33.10
CA LEU A 21 4.50 -43.72 -33.02
C LEU A 21 3.07 -44.21 -32.75
N SER A 22 2.44 -44.80 -33.77
CA SER A 22 1.06 -45.34 -33.66
C SER A 22 0.99 -46.73 -33.01
N THR A 23 2.15 -47.36 -32.77
CA THR A 23 2.26 -48.79 -32.42
C THR A 23 2.03 -49.07 -30.92
N CYS A 24 2.16 -48.06 -30.06
CA CYS A 24 2.05 -48.20 -28.62
C CYS A 24 0.77 -47.55 -28.10
N THR A 25 -0.38 -48.21 -28.29
CA THR A 25 -1.70 -47.70 -27.87
C THR A 25 -1.89 -47.63 -26.36
N ASP A 26 -1.24 -48.52 -25.60
CA ASP A 26 -1.40 -48.62 -24.15
C ASP A 26 -0.42 -47.72 -23.37
N ALA A 27 0.55 -47.11 -24.07
CA ALA A 27 1.51 -46.22 -23.46
C ALA A 27 0.95 -44.78 -23.37
N PRO A 28 1.27 -44.03 -22.29
CA PRO A 28 0.88 -42.63 -22.19
C PRO A 28 1.57 -41.81 -23.29
N LYS A 29 0.79 -41.00 -24.03
CA LYS A 29 1.31 -40.17 -25.13
C LYS A 29 2.13 -38.96 -24.67
N SER A 30 2.05 -38.62 -23.39
CA SER A 30 2.80 -37.51 -22.79
C SER A 30 3.13 -37.80 -21.33
N LEU A 31 4.33 -37.38 -20.91
CA LEU A 31 4.76 -37.48 -19.51
C LEU A 31 4.32 -36.25 -18.70
N PRO A 32 4.16 -36.33 -17.37
CA PRO A 32 3.95 -35.14 -16.55
C PRO A 32 5.17 -34.21 -16.58
N SER A 33 4.93 -32.89 -16.56
CA SER A 33 6.00 -31.89 -16.46
C SER A 33 6.73 -32.03 -15.13
N THR A 34 8.06 -31.99 -15.16
CA THR A 34 8.90 -31.96 -13.95
C THR A 34 9.25 -30.53 -13.52
N LYS A 35 8.88 -29.54 -14.33
CA LYS A 35 8.69 -28.18 -13.82
C LYS A 35 7.48 -28.20 -12.91
N GLU A 36 7.72 -28.43 -11.63
CA GLU A 36 6.78 -27.99 -10.61
C GLU A 36 6.60 -26.49 -10.79
N PHE A 37 5.35 -26.01 -10.73
CA PHE A 37 5.10 -24.58 -10.63
C PHE A 37 6.01 -24.06 -9.53
N ASP A 38 6.91 -23.14 -9.89
CA ASP A 38 8.00 -22.74 -9.02
C ASP A 38 7.41 -22.44 -7.63
N VAL A 39 7.71 -23.30 -6.65
CA VAL A 39 7.12 -23.20 -5.30
C VAL A 39 7.41 -21.81 -4.74
N SER A 40 8.53 -21.23 -5.16
CA SER A 40 8.90 -19.83 -4.97
C SER A 40 7.83 -18.89 -5.53
N LEU A 41 7.35 -19.05 -6.75
CA LEU A 41 6.27 -18.22 -7.32
C LEU A 41 4.98 -18.37 -6.51
N ILE A 42 4.60 -19.58 -6.13
CA ILE A 42 3.34 -19.83 -5.39
C ILE A 42 3.38 -19.21 -3.99
N ILE A 43 4.54 -19.22 -3.33
CA ILE A 43 4.69 -18.73 -1.95
C ILE A 43 5.08 -17.24 -1.92
N ILE A 44 6.03 -16.81 -2.75
CA ILE A 44 6.56 -15.44 -2.75
C ILE A 44 5.54 -14.45 -3.28
N THR A 45 4.72 -14.83 -4.27
CA THR A 45 3.72 -13.93 -4.86
C THR A 45 2.69 -13.44 -3.84
N PRO A 46 1.98 -14.31 -3.08
CA PRO A 46 1.03 -13.83 -2.08
C PRO A 46 1.70 -13.07 -0.95
N ILE A 47 2.89 -13.49 -0.49
CA ILE A 47 3.64 -12.79 0.56
C ILE A 47 4.02 -11.37 0.11
N SER A 48 4.53 -11.24 -1.12
CA SER A 48 4.93 -9.94 -1.69
C SER A 48 3.74 -8.99 -1.83
N LEU A 49 2.58 -9.51 -2.24
CA LEU A 49 1.34 -8.73 -2.30
C LEU A 49 0.90 -8.25 -0.92
N ILE A 50 0.92 -9.12 0.09
CA ILE A 50 0.60 -8.76 1.47
C ILE A 50 1.53 -7.66 1.97
N VAL A 51 2.85 -7.83 1.79
CA VAL A 51 3.85 -6.83 2.19
C VAL A 51 3.62 -5.49 1.51
N LEU A 52 3.34 -5.50 0.20
CA LEU A 52 3.06 -4.28 -0.57
C LEU A 52 1.83 -3.54 -0.05
N ILE A 53 0.73 -4.28 0.21
CA ILE A 53 -0.51 -3.71 0.76
C ILE A 53 -0.26 -3.16 2.17
N SER A 54 0.41 -3.91 3.05
CA SER A 54 0.75 -3.45 4.40
C SER A 54 1.61 -2.19 4.37
N PHE A 55 2.59 -2.12 3.47
CA PHE A 55 3.46 -0.97 3.32
C PHE A 55 2.70 0.26 2.81
N ALA A 56 1.83 0.08 1.82
CA ALA A 56 0.96 1.14 1.31
C ALA A 56 0.05 1.70 2.41
N LEU A 57 -0.60 0.82 3.20
CA LEU A 57 -1.44 1.20 4.33
C LEU A 57 -0.64 1.96 5.40
N PHE A 58 0.58 1.52 5.71
CA PHE A 58 1.44 2.18 6.68
C PHE A 58 1.79 3.62 6.25
N ILE A 59 2.15 3.81 4.97
CA ILE A 59 2.43 5.15 4.42
C ILE A 59 1.17 6.03 4.47
N LEU A 60 0.02 5.49 4.06
CA LEU A 60 -1.26 6.21 4.07
C LEU A 60 -1.66 6.62 5.48
N TYR A 61 -1.57 5.70 6.44
CA TYR A 61 -1.85 5.98 7.86
C TYR A 61 -0.94 7.08 8.41
N LYS A 62 0.37 7.01 8.12
CA LYS A 62 1.34 8.03 8.54
C LYS A 62 1.03 9.40 7.92
N LYS A 63 0.65 9.45 6.64
CA LYS A 63 0.23 10.70 5.98
C LYS A 63 -1.07 11.24 6.58
N TYR A 64 -2.07 10.39 6.77
CA TYR A 64 -3.35 10.77 7.38
C TYR A 64 -3.18 11.30 8.80
N SER A 65 -2.37 10.61 9.62
CA SER A 65 -2.04 11.04 10.99
C SER A 65 -1.34 12.40 11.01
N LYS A 66 -0.37 12.63 10.11
CA LYS A 66 0.27 13.96 9.95
C LYS A 66 -0.74 15.04 9.55
N ILE A 67 -1.65 14.75 8.63
CA ILE A 67 -2.71 15.68 8.20
C ILE A 67 -3.64 16.01 9.38
N LYS A 68 -4.09 14.99 10.11
CA LYS A 68 -4.93 15.15 11.31
C LYS A 68 -4.23 16.02 12.37
N ARG A 69 -2.94 15.76 12.63
CA ARG A 69 -2.15 16.57 13.57
C ARG A 69 -2.04 18.03 13.13
N LYS A 70 -1.76 18.27 11.84
CA LYS A 70 -1.72 19.63 11.28
C LYS A 70 -3.07 20.35 11.41
N LYS A 71 -4.18 19.67 11.11
CA LYS A 71 -5.54 20.22 11.29
C LYS A 71 -5.81 20.62 12.73
N ASN A 72 -5.40 19.80 13.71
CA ASN A 72 -5.59 20.12 15.12
C ASN A 72 -4.77 21.35 15.56
N ILE A 73 -3.52 21.47 15.10
CA ILE A 73 -2.68 22.64 15.39
C ILE A 73 -3.30 23.90 14.78
N TYR A 74 -3.75 23.85 13.53
CA TYR A 74 -4.42 24.99 12.88
C TYR A 74 -5.65 25.45 13.69
N LYS A 75 -6.52 24.51 14.08
CA LYS A 75 -7.71 24.82 14.91
C LYS A 75 -7.34 25.47 16.25
N HIS A 76 -6.25 25.04 16.86
CA HIS A 76 -5.78 25.63 18.12
C HIS A 76 -5.28 27.06 17.91
N ILE A 77 -4.47 27.30 16.88
CA ILE A 77 -3.98 28.64 16.53
C ILE A 77 -5.13 29.57 16.18
N GLU A 78 -6.11 29.10 15.41
CA GLU A 78 -7.31 29.86 15.04
C GLU A 78 -8.11 30.27 16.27
N HIS A 79 -8.36 29.34 17.20
CA HIS A 79 -9.05 29.63 18.45
C HIS A 79 -8.30 30.67 19.29
N GLN A 80 -6.98 30.50 19.46
CA GLN A 80 -6.15 31.46 20.21
C GLN A 80 -6.15 32.85 19.53
N THR A 81 -6.07 32.89 18.20
CA THR A 81 -6.08 34.15 17.44
C THR A 81 -7.42 34.87 17.61
N ASN A 82 -8.53 34.14 17.55
CA ASN A 82 -9.87 34.71 17.75
C ASN A 82 -10.05 35.27 19.16
N GLN A 83 -9.52 34.60 20.19
CA GLN A 83 -9.53 35.10 21.56
C GLN A 83 -8.73 36.41 21.70
N LEU A 84 -7.52 36.45 21.15
CA LEU A 84 -6.66 37.64 21.18
C LEU A 84 -7.29 38.82 20.41
N LEU A 85 -7.98 38.55 19.30
CA LEU A 85 -8.70 39.58 18.55
C LEU A 85 -9.88 40.13 19.35
N HIS A 86 -10.66 39.26 20.00
CA HIS A 86 -11.78 39.66 20.84
C HIS A 86 -11.32 40.52 22.03
N GLU A 87 -10.22 40.15 22.69
CA GLU A 87 -9.65 40.93 23.79
C GLU A 87 -9.21 42.33 23.32
N LYS A 88 -8.56 42.43 22.16
CA LYS A 88 -8.16 43.72 21.57
C LYS A 88 -9.37 44.60 21.25
N MET A 89 -10.43 44.02 20.69
CA MET A 89 -11.68 44.75 20.44
C MET A 89 -12.29 45.29 21.74
N CYS A 90 -12.46 44.45 22.77
CA CYS A 90 -12.99 44.90 24.07
C CYS A 90 -12.13 46.00 24.71
N ASN A 91 -10.80 45.93 24.58
CA ASN A 91 -9.93 46.97 25.09
C ASN A 91 -10.11 48.31 24.35
N ILE A 92 -10.21 48.29 23.02
CA ILE A 92 -10.46 49.50 22.21
C ILE A 92 -11.81 50.14 22.62
N ASP A 93 -12.84 49.32 22.79
CA ASP A 93 -14.16 49.78 23.22
C ASP A 93 -14.09 50.42 24.61
N SER A 94 -13.41 49.78 25.57
CA SER A 94 -13.22 50.31 26.92
C SER A 94 -12.49 51.66 26.92
N TYR A 95 -11.42 51.80 26.13
CA TYR A 95 -10.71 53.07 25.99
C TYR A 95 -11.62 54.16 25.42
N SER A 96 -12.37 53.86 24.36
CA SER A 96 -13.27 54.83 23.73
C SER A 96 -14.36 55.34 24.69
N ILE A 97 -14.96 54.44 25.48
CA ILE A 97 -15.94 54.78 26.52
C ILE A 97 -15.31 55.67 27.60
N LYS A 98 -14.10 55.33 28.05
CA LYS A 98 -13.38 56.11 29.07
C LYS A 98 -13.10 57.54 28.59
N TYR A 99 -12.70 57.71 27.33
CA TYR A 99 -12.50 59.05 26.76
C TYR A 99 -13.82 59.82 26.74
N GLN A 100 -14.94 59.23 26.33
CA GLN A 100 -16.24 59.92 26.32
C GLN A 100 -16.72 60.37 27.71
N MET A 101 -16.45 59.60 28.77
CA MET A 101 -16.81 59.97 30.14
C MET A 101 -15.96 61.10 30.73
N ASN A 102 -14.78 61.38 30.18
CA ASN A 102 -13.84 62.37 30.71
C ASN A 102 -14.04 63.79 30.16
N TYR A 103 -14.90 63.95 29.15
CA TYR A 103 -15.21 65.24 28.51
C TYR A 103 -16.62 65.76 28.85
N HIS A 104 -17.30 65.13 29.82
CA HIS A 104 -18.59 65.54 30.39
C HIS A 104 -18.42 65.87 31.87
#